data_AF-A0A238YPR1-F1
#
_entry.id   AF-A0A238YPR1-F1
#
_cell.length_a   1.000
_cell.length_b   1.000
_cell.length_c   1.000
_cell.angle_alpha   90.00
_cell.angle_beta   90.00
_cell.angle_gamma   90.00
#
_symmetry.space_group_name_H-M   'P 1'
#
loop_
_entity.id
_entity.type
_entity.pdbx_description
1 polymer ?
#
loop_
_entity_poly.entity_id
_entity_poly.type
_entity_poly.pdbx_seq_one_letter_code
_entity_poly.pdbx_strand_id
1 'polypeptide(L)'
;MYNPSQTYTRNIECIMKKVMHILPIILCILCIACKETTSKVIEKKESTRATALDSMDLAHSKSVWRAGDNITNAYVYDSLLYLDANIKKDHRIYGYAQPDTLSKRLFLLSVFTNDVQNNPFNLDLGAYYELEENTQLRIKYQNHNEHFVETIATDSLGEKTTLYFEKKWVDLEDQNNSLDDELREFGRIEKVEDGSYPFFIVTAKFISSKANVHFNLNIEAIPMNIEELNSLVGDYATIYYTSTLENNLQDLHVSGTSLFGTHTPAYDENWLQITGVLQGAATITSGDIPSTISIVSEDGTTLNFKLFIDEDTVKANGKTVNAFYNINAVNTITNIVPVAK
;
A
#
# COMPACT_ATOMS: atom_id res chain seq x y z
N MET A 1 94.64 24.29 49.42
CA MET A 1 93.18 24.33 49.19
C MET A 1 92.93 23.85 47.77
N TYR A 2 92.46 22.62 47.61
CA TYR A 2 92.28 21.92 46.34
C TYR A 2 90.85 21.37 46.34
N ASN A 3 90.05 21.70 45.33
CA ASN A 3 88.62 21.39 45.29
C ASN A 3 88.39 20.14 44.41
N PRO A 4 87.87 19.01 44.93
CA PRO A 4 87.56 17.84 44.14
C PRO A 4 86.05 17.68 44.01
N SER A 5 85.48 18.15 42.90
CA SER A 5 84.15 17.69 42.47
C SER A 5 84.04 17.83 40.95
N GLN A 6 84.34 16.77 40.21
CA GLN A 6 83.80 16.51 38.86
C GLN A 6 84.39 15.23 38.27
N THR A 7 83.94 14.06 38.71
CA THR A 7 84.21 12.79 38.00
C THR A 7 83.17 11.71 38.33
N TYR A 8 81.87 12.06 38.39
CA TYR A 8 80.82 11.05 38.53
C TYR A 8 79.53 11.39 37.77
N THR A 9 79.66 11.89 36.54
CA THR A 9 78.50 12.19 35.67
C THR A 9 78.82 11.97 34.20
N ARG A 10 79.52 10.88 33.86
CA ARG A 10 79.74 10.52 32.44
C ARG A 10 79.34 9.12 32.01
N ASN A 11 78.83 8.28 32.92
CA ASN A 11 78.37 6.93 32.58
C ASN A 11 76.86 6.69 32.67
N ILE A 12 76.07 7.63 33.19
CA ILE A 12 74.59 7.49 33.22
C ILE A 12 73.94 8.09 31.95
N GLU A 13 74.59 9.07 31.30
CA GLU A 13 74.06 9.70 30.08
C GLU A 13 74.08 8.80 28.84
N CYS A 14 74.86 7.71 28.83
CA CYS A 14 74.94 6.82 27.67
C CYS A 14 73.82 5.76 27.67
N ILE A 15 73.31 5.36 28.85
CA ILE A 15 72.26 4.33 28.96
C ILE A 15 70.86 4.97 28.90
N MET A 16 70.67 6.18 29.44
CA MET A 16 69.38 6.87 29.37
C MET A 16 69.01 7.39 27.97
N LYS A 17 69.99 7.69 27.09
CA LYS A 17 69.69 8.13 25.71
C LYS A 17 69.19 6.99 24.79
N LYS A 18 69.51 5.73 25.10
CA LYS A 18 68.96 4.58 24.35
C LYS A 18 67.57 4.18 24.84
N VAL A 19 67.28 4.30 26.13
CA VAL A 19 65.93 3.97 26.66
C VAL A 19 64.91 5.06 26.36
N MET A 20 65.33 6.34 26.28
CA MET A 20 64.44 7.49 26.01
C MET A 20 64.07 7.68 24.52
N HIS A 21 64.64 6.88 23.61
CA HIS A 21 64.20 6.82 22.22
C HIS A 21 63.36 5.58 21.90
N ILE A 22 63.30 4.59 22.80
CA ILE A 22 62.48 3.38 22.62
C ILE A 22 61.08 3.58 23.21
N LEU A 23 60.92 4.39 24.26
CA LEU A 23 59.63 4.68 24.89
C LEU A 23 58.57 5.33 23.96
N PRO A 24 58.89 6.34 23.11
CA PRO A 24 57.90 6.88 22.17
C PRO A 24 57.59 5.91 21.01
N ILE A 25 58.53 5.04 20.65
CA ILE A 25 58.33 4.03 19.59
C ILE A 25 57.41 2.91 20.08
N ILE A 26 57.59 2.44 21.33
CA ILE A 26 56.69 1.43 21.94
C ILE A 26 55.28 2.01 22.18
N LEU A 27 55.16 3.29 22.57
CA LEU A 27 53.86 3.95 22.74
C LEU A 27 53.14 4.13 21.38
N CYS A 28 53.87 4.48 20.31
CA CYS A 28 53.30 4.54 18.95
C CYS A 28 52.86 3.16 18.43
N ILE A 29 53.62 2.09 18.69
CA ILE A 29 53.24 0.72 18.28
C ILE A 29 52.00 0.23 19.04
N LEU A 30 51.87 0.56 20.34
CA LEU A 30 50.66 0.26 21.13
C LEU A 30 49.43 1.05 20.66
N CYS A 31 49.58 2.31 20.28
CA CYS A 31 48.47 3.11 19.72
C CYS A 31 48.03 2.64 18.32
N ILE A 32 48.96 2.16 17.49
CA ILE A 32 48.64 1.62 16.15
C ILE A 32 47.94 0.25 16.28
N ALA A 33 48.40 -0.63 17.16
CA ALA A 33 47.77 -1.94 17.41
C ALA A 33 46.35 -1.82 18.01
N CYS A 34 46.12 -0.82 18.86
CA CYS A 34 44.78 -0.51 19.39
C CYS A 34 43.85 0.02 18.28
N LYS A 35 44.33 0.91 17.41
CA LYS A 35 43.56 1.45 16.26
C LYS A 35 43.20 0.37 15.24
N GLU A 36 44.13 -0.51 14.88
CA GLU A 36 43.85 -1.59 13.93
C GLU A 36 42.85 -2.61 14.47
N THR A 37 42.89 -2.89 15.77
CA THR A 37 41.94 -3.82 16.41
C THR A 37 40.55 -3.18 16.48
N THR A 38 40.45 -1.89 16.79
CA THR A 38 39.16 -1.17 16.80
C THR A 38 38.59 -0.98 15.39
N SER A 39 39.40 -0.63 14.39
CA SER A 39 38.95 -0.53 13.00
C SER A 39 38.50 -1.88 12.42
N LYS A 40 39.25 -2.97 12.65
CA LYS A 40 38.85 -4.30 12.18
C LYS A 40 37.57 -4.81 12.86
N VAL A 41 37.33 -4.45 14.12
CA VAL A 41 36.09 -4.79 14.84
C VAL A 41 34.91 -3.95 14.33
N ILE A 42 35.11 -2.66 14.05
CA ILE A 42 34.08 -1.79 13.47
C ILE A 42 33.75 -2.23 12.04
N GLU A 43 34.75 -2.45 11.18
CA GLU A 43 34.56 -2.93 9.80
C GLU A 43 33.87 -4.31 9.79
N LYS A 44 34.26 -5.23 10.68
CA LYS A 44 33.59 -6.53 10.79
C LYS A 44 32.14 -6.41 11.27
N LYS A 45 31.86 -5.49 12.20
CA LYS A 45 30.51 -5.24 12.72
C LYS A 45 29.63 -4.55 11.66
N GLU A 46 30.16 -3.58 10.92
CA GLU A 46 29.46 -2.92 9.80
C GLU A 46 29.24 -3.86 8.61
N SER A 47 30.23 -4.68 8.26
CA SER A 47 30.10 -5.71 7.22
C SER A 47 29.06 -6.77 7.60
N THR A 48 29.06 -7.25 8.85
CA THR A 48 28.04 -8.21 9.33
C THR A 48 26.64 -7.57 9.36
N ARG A 49 26.55 -6.27 9.70
CA ARG A 49 25.30 -5.51 9.69
C ARG A 49 24.75 -5.31 8.28
N ALA A 50 25.60 -4.92 7.32
CA ALA A 50 25.23 -4.82 5.91
C ALA A 50 24.67 -6.15 5.41
N THR A 51 25.37 -7.27 5.67
CA THR A 51 24.90 -8.60 5.25
C THR A 51 23.59 -9.04 5.91
N ALA A 52 23.29 -8.57 7.13
CA ALA A 52 22.03 -8.87 7.81
C ALA A 52 20.85 -8.09 7.22
N LEU A 53 21.05 -6.78 6.95
CA LEU A 53 20.04 -5.95 6.27
C LEU A 53 19.80 -6.42 4.83
N ASP A 54 20.85 -6.81 4.10
CA ASP A 54 20.74 -7.37 2.76
C ASP A 54 19.97 -8.71 2.77
N SER A 55 20.18 -9.54 3.80
CA SER A 55 19.43 -10.78 3.99
C SER A 55 17.96 -10.52 4.30
N MET A 56 17.65 -9.43 5.03
CA MET A 56 16.28 -8.98 5.23
C MET A 56 15.65 -8.44 3.97
N ASP A 57 16.38 -7.70 3.13
CA ASP A 57 15.83 -7.21 1.87
C ASP A 57 15.47 -8.38 0.95
N LEU A 58 16.28 -9.44 0.98
CA LEU A 58 15.97 -10.68 0.28
C LEU A 58 14.76 -11.40 0.89
N ALA A 59 14.65 -11.42 2.22
CA ALA A 59 13.48 -12.00 2.90
C ALA A 59 12.21 -11.17 2.63
N HIS A 60 12.32 -9.85 2.69
CA HIS A 60 11.26 -8.87 2.48
C HIS A 60 10.77 -8.88 1.04
N SER A 61 11.65 -8.80 0.05
CA SER A 61 11.28 -8.91 -1.36
C SER A 61 10.56 -10.24 -1.66
N LYS A 62 11.02 -11.35 -1.08
CA LYS A 62 10.34 -12.65 -1.17
C LYS A 62 9.01 -12.69 -0.43
N SER A 63 8.88 -11.96 0.67
CA SER A 63 7.68 -11.93 1.51
C SER A 63 6.60 -11.04 0.91
N VAL A 64 6.95 -9.84 0.44
CA VAL A 64 6.09 -8.94 -0.34
C VAL A 64 5.61 -9.62 -1.61
N TRP A 65 6.51 -10.31 -2.34
CA TRP A 65 6.13 -11.11 -3.51
C TRP A 65 5.09 -12.20 -3.19
N ARG A 66 5.17 -12.82 -2.01
CA ARG A 66 4.22 -13.86 -1.56
C ARG A 66 2.94 -13.28 -0.97
N ALA A 67 3.01 -12.11 -0.35
CA ALA A 67 1.90 -11.46 0.32
C ALA A 67 0.92 -10.80 -0.67
N GLY A 68 1.40 -10.34 -1.83
CA GLY A 68 0.56 -9.60 -2.79
C GLY A 68 -0.06 -8.38 -2.11
N ASP A 69 -1.40 -8.26 -2.18
CA ASP A 69 -2.15 -7.15 -1.60
C ASP A 69 -2.39 -7.29 -0.07
N ASN A 70 -1.89 -8.37 0.56
CA ASN A 70 -1.89 -8.51 2.02
C ASN A 70 -0.69 -7.79 2.66
N ILE A 71 -0.44 -6.55 2.22
CA ILE A 71 0.54 -5.65 2.82
C ILE A 71 -0.16 -4.55 3.61
N THR A 72 0.48 -4.05 4.66
CA THR A 72 0.02 -2.86 5.40
C THR A 72 0.87 -1.68 4.99
N ASN A 73 0.23 -0.62 4.48
CA ASN A 73 0.87 0.67 4.25
C ASN A 73 0.74 1.55 5.49
N ALA A 74 1.69 2.45 5.67
CA ALA A 74 1.50 3.59 6.57
C ALA A 74 0.58 4.61 5.90
N TYR A 75 -0.09 5.45 6.68
CA TYR A 75 -0.93 6.51 6.15
C TYR A 75 -0.65 7.84 6.85
N VAL A 76 -0.88 8.95 6.15
CA VAL A 76 -0.77 10.29 6.74
C VAL A 76 -2.17 10.76 7.13
N TYR A 77 -2.37 11.07 8.41
CA TYR A 77 -3.58 11.69 8.96
C TYR A 77 -3.22 12.94 9.76
N ASP A 78 -3.88 14.08 9.54
CA ASP A 78 -3.56 15.35 10.22
C ASP A 78 -2.05 15.70 10.20
N SER A 79 -1.41 15.52 9.04
CA SER A 79 0.05 15.67 8.81
C SER A 79 0.96 14.73 9.60
N LEU A 80 0.44 13.76 10.35
CA LEU A 80 1.22 12.77 11.08
C LEU A 80 1.16 11.41 10.38
N LEU A 81 2.27 10.69 10.37
CA LEU A 81 2.35 9.34 9.83
C LEU A 81 1.89 8.34 10.89
N TYR A 82 0.93 7.50 10.51
CA TYR A 82 0.39 6.41 11.32
C TYR A 82 0.60 5.07 10.61
N LEU A 83 0.61 3.99 11.38
CA LEU A 83 0.50 2.64 10.87
C LEU A 83 -0.18 1.79 11.92
N ASP A 84 -1.33 1.21 11.57
CA ASP A 84 -2.03 0.23 12.38
C ASP A 84 -1.54 -1.18 12.01
N ALA A 85 -0.70 -1.76 12.87
CA ALA A 85 -0.05 -3.03 12.55
C ALA A 85 -1.07 -4.17 12.48
N ASN A 86 -1.20 -4.79 11.31
CA ASN A 86 -2.02 -5.99 11.17
C ASN A 86 -1.12 -7.22 11.07
N ILE A 87 -1.10 -8.04 12.13
CA ILE A 87 -0.27 -9.26 12.20
C ILE A 87 -0.55 -10.29 11.10
N LYS A 88 -1.69 -10.17 10.40
CA LYS A 88 -2.07 -11.03 9.27
C LYS A 88 -1.55 -10.50 7.92
N LYS A 89 -1.06 -9.27 7.89
CA LYS A 89 -0.54 -8.59 6.70
C LYS A 89 0.95 -8.32 6.86
N ASP A 90 1.70 -8.50 5.79
CA ASP A 90 3.13 -8.23 5.80
C ASP A 90 3.39 -6.72 5.77
N HIS A 91 4.39 -6.27 6.50
CA HIS A 91 5.02 -4.98 6.22
C HIS A 91 6.44 -4.96 6.77
N ARG A 92 7.33 -4.36 5.98
CA ARG A 92 8.61 -3.81 6.42
C ARG A 92 8.82 -2.50 5.69
N ILE A 93 8.65 -1.39 6.38
CA ILE A 93 8.76 -0.05 5.79
C ILE A 93 9.99 0.62 6.37
N TYR A 94 10.97 0.89 5.53
CA TYR A 94 12.21 1.56 5.94
C TYR A 94 12.11 3.07 5.76
N GLY A 95 12.66 3.80 6.72
CA GLY A 95 12.94 5.23 6.61
C GLY A 95 14.42 5.49 6.35
N TYR A 96 14.70 6.34 5.38
CA TYR A 96 16.02 6.59 4.81
C TYR A 96 16.51 8.02 5.13
N ALA A 97 17.83 8.20 5.24
CA ALA A 97 18.45 9.50 5.49
C ALA A 97 18.42 10.45 4.27
N GLN A 98 18.24 9.90 3.07
CA GLN A 98 18.10 10.59 1.78
C GLN A 98 16.98 9.91 0.99
N PRO A 99 16.39 10.55 -0.05
CA PRO A 99 15.41 9.93 -0.94
C PRO A 99 16.08 8.91 -1.90
N ASP A 100 16.72 7.91 -1.32
CA ASP A 100 17.48 6.85 -1.98
C ASP A 100 17.48 5.60 -1.08
N THR A 101 17.06 4.45 -1.63
CA THR A 101 16.98 3.18 -0.91
C THR A 101 18.34 2.58 -0.56
N LEU A 102 19.41 3.07 -1.19
CA LEU A 102 20.80 2.73 -0.88
C LEU A 102 21.39 3.63 0.23
N SER A 103 20.66 4.67 0.64
CA SER A 103 21.13 5.55 1.70
C SER A 103 20.97 4.91 3.09
N LYS A 104 21.59 5.54 4.09
CA LYS A 104 21.55 5.05 5.47
C LYS A 104 20.10 4.90 5.94
N ARG A 105 19.74 3.70 6.38
CA ARG A 105 18.47 3.43 7.06
C ARG A 105 18.51 3.97 8.47
N LEU A 106 17.52 4.78 8.81
CA LEU A 106 17.38 5.41 10.10
C LEU A 106 16.25 4.82 10.93
N PHE A 107 15.27 4.18 10.27
CA PHE A 107 14.00 3.77 10.87
C PHE A 107 13.44 2.51 10.20
N LEU A 108 12.65 1.72 10.94
CA LEU A 108 11.92 0.56 10.44
C LEU A 108 10.54 0.41 11.11
N LEU A 109 9.49 0.22 10.30
CA LEU A 109 8.22 -0.39 10.74
C LEU A 109 8.17 -1.83 10.30
N SER A 110 7.87 -2.76 11.20
CA SER A 110 7.73 -4.16 10.83
C SER A 110 6.78 -4.95 11.72
N VAL A 111 6.00 -5.82 11.09
CA VAL A 111 5.15 -6.79 11.80
C VAL A 111 5.95 -7.89 12.52
N PHE A 112 7.22 -8.07 12.18
CA PHE A 112 8.02 -9.20 12.65
C PHE A 112 8.83 -8.85 13.89
N THR A 113 8.62 -9.62 14.96
CA THR A 113 9.31 -9.40 16.24
C THR A 113 10.82 -9.41 16.14
N ASN A 114 11.39 -10.27 15.30
CA ASN A 114 12.84 -10.35 15.11
C ASN A 114 13.43 -9.12 14.39
N ASP A 115 12.58 -8.29 13.79
CA ASP A 115 13.00 -7.07 13.09
C ASP A 115 12.88 -5.83 14.00
N VAL A 116 12.04 -5.90 15.03
CA VAL A 116 11.70 -4.78 15.92
C VAL A 116 12.35 -4.92 17.30
N GLN A 117 12.29 -6.11 17.91
CA GLN A 117 12.61 -6.29 19.31
C GLN A 117 14.06 -5.90 19.62
N ASN A 118 14.24 -4.95 20.54
CA ASN A 118 15.53 -4.38 20.95
C ASN A 118 16.29 -3.65 19.82
N ASN A 119 15.61 -3.20 18.76
CA ASN A 119 16.23 -2.51 17.63
C ASN A 119 17.49 -3.25 17.12
N PRO A 120 17.35 -4.47 16.60
CA PRO A 120 18.47 -5.38 16.36
C PRO A 120 19.45 -4.86 15.30
N PHE A 121 19.01 -3.91 14.46
CA PHE A 121 19.84 -3.26 13.44
C PHE A 121 20.44 -1.94 13.91
N ASN A 122 20.22 -1.54 15.16
CA ASN A 122 20.72 -0.29 15.76
C ASN A 122 20.44 0.92 14.86
N LEU A 123 19.18 1.04 14.42
CA LEU A 123 18.67 2.17 13.64
C LEU A 123 18.57 3.40 14.55
N ASP A 124 19.05 4.55 14.06
CA ASP A 124 19.18 5.77 14.87
C ASP A 124 17.83 6.25 15.44
N LEU A 125 16.74 6.11 14.67
CA LEU A 125 15.38 6.45 15.09
C LEU A 125 14.61 5.24 15.62
N GLY A 126 15.18 4.03 15.59
CA GLY A 126 14.57 2.82 16.14
C GLY A 126 13.81 1.95 15.12
N ALA A 127 13.23 0.87 15.65
CA ALA A 127 12.37 -0.06 14.93
C ALA A 127 11.07 -0.25 15.73
N TYR A 128 9.93 -0.30 15.05
CA TYR A 128 8.60 -0.26 15.67
C TYR A 128 7.64 -1.25 14.99
N TYR A 129 6.65 -1.73 15.73
CA TYR A 129 5.54 -2.49 15.15
C TYR A 129 4.55 -1.55 14.47
N GLU A 130 4.22 -0.45 15.15
CA GLU A 130 3.15 0.48 14.79
C GLU A 130 3.54 1.91 15.16
N LEU A 131 2.84 2.88 14.57
CA LEU A 131 2.93 4.30 14.92
C LEU A 131 1.54 4.76 15.37
N GLU A 132 1.40 5.01 16.66
CA GLU A 132 0.19 5.53 17.30
C GLU A 132 0.48 6.88 17.98
N GLU A 133 -0.58 7.60 18.36
CA GLU A 133 -0.50 8.93 19.02
C GLU A 133 0.42 8.97 20.26
N ASN A 134 0.55 7.84 20.96
CA ASN A 134 1.31 7.70 22.21
C ASN A 134 2.75 7.22 21.99
N THR A 135 3.18 7.01 20.76
CA THR A 135 4.57 6.64 20.48
C THR A 135 5.51 7.81 20.79
N GLN A 136 6.68 7.48 21.33
CA GLN A 136 7.71 8.47 21.69
C GLN A 136 8.33 9.16 20.47
N LEU A 137 8.15 8.59 19.28
CA LEU A 137 8.65 9.11 18.02
C LEU A 137 7.47 9.60 17.19
N ARG A 138 7.42 10.90 16.91
CA ARG A 138 6.39 11.51 16.08
C ARG A 138 6.94 11.81 14.70
N ILE A 139 6.29 11.33 13.65
CA ILE A 139 6.73 11.52 12.28
C ILE A 139 5.73 12.41 11.56
N LYS A 140 6.16 13.63 11.20
CA LYS A 140 5.32 14.63 10.54
C LYS A 140 5.62 14.69 9.04
N TYR A 141 4.61 14.50 8.21
CA TYR A 141 4.69 14.74 6.77
C TYR A 141 5.13 16.17 6.45
N GLN A 142 5.99 16.33 5.45
CA GLN A 142 6.41 17.64 4.92
C GLN A 142 6.03 17.80 3.45
N ASN A 143 6.46 16.87 2.62
CA ASN A 143 6.29 16.92 1.17
C ASN A 143 6.49 15.52 0.55
N HIS A 144 6.36 15.39 -0.76
CA HIS A 144 6.77 14.19 -1.48
C HIS A 144 7.21 14.51 -2.91
N ASN A 145 7.90 13.56 -3.54
CA ASN A 145 8.15 13.52 -4.98
C ASN A 145 7.54 12.22 -5.57
N GLU A 146 7.87 11.89 -6.82
CA GLU A 146 7.34 10.70 -7.48
C GLU A 146 7.63 9.39 -6.73
N HIS A 147 8.78 9.29 -6.05
CA HIS A 147 9.28 8.05 -5.47
C HIS A 147 9.37 8.06 -3.95
N PHE A 148 9.42 9.22 -3.31
CA PHE A 148 9.65 9.35 -1.87
C PHE A 148 8.73 10.37 -1.20
N VAL A 149 8.34 10.05 0.02
CA VAL A 149 7.69 10.96 0.98
C VAL A 149 8.75 11.50 1.92
N GLU A 150 8.81 12.82 2.05
CA GLU A 150 9.67 13.55 2.99
C GLU A 150 8.91 13.83 4.29
N THR A 151 9.54 13.51 5.41
CA THR A 151 8.97 13.66 6.75
C THR A 151 10.01 14.19 7.74
N ILE A 152 9.54 14.67 8.89
CA ILE A 152 10.38 15.04 10.03
C ILE A 152 9.99 14.15 11.21
N ALA A 153 10.91 13.29 11.61
CA ALA A 153 10.82 12.52 12.85
C ALA A 153 11.27 13.39 14.03
N THR A 154 10.47 13.44 15.09
CA THR A 154 10.77 14.11 16.35
C THR A 154 10.80 13.07 17.46
N ASP A 155 11.94 12.90 18.10
CA ASP A 155 12.11 11.91 19.17
C ASP A 155 11.59 12.43 20.53
N SER A 156 11.75 11.62 21.59
CA SER A 156 11.33 11.96 22.94
C SER A 156 12.11 13.11 23.57
N LEU A 157 13.27 13.47 23.01
CA LEU A 157 14.08 14.62 23.42
C LEU A 157 13.72 15.89 22.64
N GLY A 158 12.88 15.76 21.60
CA GLY A 158 12.51 16.85 20.70
C GLY A 158 13.50 17.06 19.57
N GLU A 159 14.48 16.17 19.40
CA GLU A 159 15.44 16.23 18.30
C GLU A 159 14.75 15.89 16.99
N LYS A 160 15.02 16.69 15.95
CA LYS A 160 14.37 16.59 14.65
C LYS A 160 15.31 15.97 13.63
N THR A 161 14.84 14.91 12.97
CA THR A 161 15.57 14.21 11.92
C THR A 161 14.71 14.13 10.67
N THR A 162 15.25 14.57 9.52
CA THR A 162 14.60 14.37 8.23
C THR A 162 14.65 12.90 7.84
N LEU A 163 13.52 12.37 7.40
CA LEU A 163 13.33 10.96 7.08
C LEU A 163 12.55 10.82 5.78
N TYR A 164 13.03 9.95 4.89
CA TYR A 164 12.40 9.68 3.61
C TYR A 164 11.85 8.25 3.56
N PHE A 165 10.62 8.08 3.08
CA PHE A 165 9.98 6.78 2.86
C PHE A 165 9.72 6.58 1.38
N GLU A 166 9.84 5.37 0.85
CA GLU A 166 9.37 5.12 -0.53
C GLU A 166 7.85 5.36 -0.58
N LYS A 167 7.39 6.14 -1.57
CA LYS A 167 5.99 6.57 -1.69
C LYS A 167 5.00 5.40 -1.74
N LYS A 168 5.40 4.28 -2.34
CA LYS A 168 4.56 3.07 -2.45
C LYS A 168 4.15 2.45 -1.10
N TRP A 169 4.79 2.85 0.01
CA TRP A 169 4.51 2.35 1.36
C TRP A 169 3.71 3.33 2.21
N VAL A 170 3.36 4.50 1.67
CA VAL A 170 2.71 5.59 2.42
C VAL A 170 1.51 6.12 1.63
N ASP A 171 0.32 5.95 2.21
CA ASP A 171 -0.93 6.49 1.69
C ASP A 171 -1.06 7.96 2.16
N LEU A 172 -1.13 8.90 1.21
CA LEU A 172 -1.22 10.34 1.50
C LEU A 172 -2.66 10.81 1.38
N GLU A 173 -3.22 11.39 2.45
CA GLU A 173 -4.62 11.83 2.54
C GLU A 173 -5.09 12.81 1.45
N ASP A 174 -4.17 13.48 0.74
CA ASP A 174 -4.48 14.53 -0.26
C ASP A 174 -3.99 14.24 -1.69
N GLN A 175 -3.85 12.97 -2.07
CA GLN A 175 -3.57 12.57 -3.47
C GLN A 175 -4.55 11.54 -4.05
N ASN A 176 -5.75 11.41 -3.47
CA ASN A 176 -6.83 10.56 -4.01
C ASN A 176 -7.72 11.31 -5.00
N ASN A 177 -7.12 11.92 -6.02
CA ASN A 177 -7.88 12.51 -7.10
C ASN A 177 -7.08 12.49 -8.42
N SER A 178 -6.86 11.28 -8.96
CA SER A 178 -7.01 11.01 -10.42
C SER A 178 -6.70 9.57 -10.88
N LEU A 179 -6.47 8.58 -10.00
CA LEU A 179 -6.28 7.16 -10.39
C LEU A 179 -6.90 6.13 -9.41
N ASP A 180 -7.64 6.58 -8.40
CA ASP A 180 -7.83 5.83 -7.15
C ASP A 180 -9.07 4.91 -7.07
N ASP A 181 -9.78 4.69 -8.18
CA ASP A 181 -10.82 3.66 -8.26
C ASP A 181 -10.29 2.36 -8.91
N GLU A 182 -9.05 2.35 -9.39
CA GLU A 182 -8.47 1.21 -10.09
C GLU A 182 -7.84 0.22 -9.11
N LEU A 183 -8.58 -0.86 -8.85
CA LEU A 183 -8.12 -2.04 -8.13
C LEU A 183 -7.19 -2.87 -9.01
N ARG A 184 -6.30 -3.61 -8.36
CA ARG A 184 -5.35 -4.51 -9.01
C ARG A 184 -5.35 -5.85 -8.29
N GLU A 185 -5.48 -6.95 -9.03
CA GLU A 185 -5.38 -8.28 -8.44
C GLU A 185 -4.75 -9.29 -9.42
N PHE A 186 -4.05 -10.27 -8.87
CA PHE A 186 -3.38 -11.32 -9.65
C PHE A 186 -4.21 -12.60 -9.68
N GLY A 187 -4.47 -13.10 -10.88
CA GLY A 187 -5.35 -14.26 -11.07
C GLY A 187 -5.11 -15.02 -12.35
N ARG A 188 -5.81 -16.15 -12.45
CA ARG A 188 -5.87 -16.96 -13.67
C ARG A 188 -7.10 -16.55 -14.46
N ILE A 189 -6.93 -16.25 -15.75
CA ILE A 189 -8.07 -16.04 -16.65
C ILE A 189 -8.68 -17.41 -16.94
N GLU A 190 -9.91 -17.66 -16.49
CA GLU A 190 -10.57 -18.96 -16.67
C GLU A 190 -11.41 -19.00 -17.93
N LYS A 191 -12.00 -17.86 -18.30
CA LYS A 191 -12.93 -17.77 -19.42
C LYS A 191 -12.96 -16.36 -19.99
N VAL A 192 -13.12 -16.27 -21.31
CA VAL A 192 -13.46 -15.05 -22.04
C VAL A 192 -14.73 -15.36 -22.83
N GLU A 193 -15.73 -14.50 -22.71
CA GLU A 193 -17.01 -14.63 -23.42
C GLU A 193 -17.23 -13.40 -24.30
N ASP A 194 -17.66 -13.66 -25.53
CA ASP A 194 -17.96 -12.62 -26.50
C ASP A 194 -19.24 -11.87 -26.08
N GLY A 195 -19.13 -10.55 -25.96
CA GLY A 195 -20.28 -9.64 -25.93
C GLY A 195 -20.51 -9.00 -27.30
N SER A 196 -21.38 -8.00 -27.35
CA SER A 196 -21.46 -7.13 -28.53
C SER A 196 -20.16 -6.34 -28.64
N TYR A 197 -19.48 -6.42 -29.77
CA TYR A 197 -18.23 -5.69 -29.99
C TYR A 197 -18.40 -4.18 -29.66
N PRO A 198 -17.46 -3.56 -28.91
CA PRO A 198 -16.15 -4.06 -28.48
C PRO A 198 -16.11 -4.75 -27.08
N PHE A 199 -17.25 -5.23 -26.58
CA PHE A 199 -17.37 -5.70 -25.20
C PHE A 199 -17.17 -7.21 -25.04
N PHE A 200 -16.53 -7.60 -23.95
CA PHE A 200 -16.27 -8.97 -23.53
C PHE A 200 -16.56 -9.14 -22.04
N ILE A 201 -16.90 -10.37 -21.64
CA ILE A 201 -16.92 -10.75 -20.23
C ILE A 201 -15.71 -11.63 -19.94
N VAL A 202 -14.85 -11.18 -19.05
CA VAL A 202 -13.66 -11.92 -18.61
C VAL A 202 -13.93 -12.49 -17.22
N THR A 203 -13.76 -13.79 -17.05
CA THR A 203 -13.83 -14.43 -15.74
C THR A 203 -12.43 -14.77 -15.26
N ALA A 204 -12.06 -14.25 -14.10
CA ALA A 204 -10.78 -14.53 -13.49
C ALA A 204 -10.93 -15.12 -12.08
N LYS A 205 -10.07 -16.07 -11.77
CA LYS A 205 -9.92 -16.65 -10.44
C LYS A 205 -8.70 -16.08 -9.77
N PHE A 206 -8.92 -15.32 -8.71
CA PHE A 206 -7.85 -14.67 -7.99
C PHE A 206 -7.18 -15.58 -6.98
N ILE A 207 -5.87 -15.45 -6.84
CA ILE A 207 -5.07 -16.35 -5.99
C ILE A 207 -5.18 -15.97 -4.52
N SER A 208 -5.13 -14.67 -4.20
CA SER A 208 -5.16 -14.17 -2.82
C SER A 208 -6.53 -14.38 -2.19
N SER A 209 -7.58 -13.84 -2.82
CA SER A 209 -8.95 -13.90 -2.31
C SER A 209 -9.64 -15.25 -2.56
N LYS A 210 -9.12 -16.06 -3.51
CA LYS A 210 -9.80 -17.25 -4.07
C LYS A 210 -11.14 -16.94 -4.74
N ALA A 211 -11.44 -15.66 -4.94
CA ALA A 211 -12.67 -15.22 -5.56
C ALA A 211 -12.67 -15.54 -7.05
N ASN A 212 -13.85 -15.90 -7.56
CA ASN A 212 -14.13 -15.93 -8.99
C ASN A 212 -14.90 -14.65 -9.30
N VAL A 213 -14.32 -13.80 -10.14
CA VAL A 213 -14.88 -12.48 -10.45
C VAL A 213 -15.12 -12.37 -11.94
N HIS A 214 -16.28 -11.81 -12.29
CA HIS A 214 -16.65 -11.49 -13.65
C HIS A 214 -16.41 -10.01 -13.91
N PHE A 215 -15.78 -9.72 -15.03
CA PHE A 215 -15.42 -8.38 -15.44
C PHE A 215 -16.02 -8.03 -16.79
N ASN A 216 -16.51 -6.81 -16.90
CA ASN A 216 -16.74 -6.17 -18.18
C ASN A 216 -15.40 -5.68 -18.75
N LEU A 217 -15.15 -5.95 -20.02
CA LEU A 217 -13.98 -5.44 -20.73
C LEU A 217 -14.44 -4.79 -22.04
N ASN A 218 -14.05 -3.55 -22.26
CA ASN A 218 -14.03 -2.96 -23.59
C ASN A 218 -12.63 -3.20 -24.18
N ILE A 219 -12.51 -4.05 -25.20
CA ILE A 219 -11.20 -4.42 -25.76
C ILE A 219 -10.48 -3.22 -26.40
N GLU A 220 -11.22 -2.23 -26.92
CA GLU A 220 -10.64 -1.03 -27.52
C GLU A 220 -10.06 -0.06 -26.48
N ALA A 221 -10.39 -0.25 -25.19
CA ALA A 221 -9.90 0.60 -24.11
C ALA A 221 -8.53 0.16 -23.57
N ILE A 222 -8.02 -1.00 -23.98
CA ILE A 222 -6.75 -1.56 -23.47
C ILE A 222 -5.77 -1.84 -24.63
N PRO A 223 -4.45 -1.83 -24.39
CA PRO A 223 -3.45 -2.09 -25.41
C PRO A 223 -3.30 -3.61 -25.67
N MET A 224 -4.40 -4.28 -26.01
CA MET A 224 -4.46 -5.72 -26.26
C MET A 224 -5.50 -6.01 -27.34
N ASN A 225 -5.24 -6.96 -28.24
CA ASN A 225 -6.20 -7.38 -29.25
C ASN A 225 -6.96 -8.66 -28.86
N ILE A 226 -7.98 -9.03 -29.64
CA ILE A 226 -8.86 -10.17 -29.36
C ILE A 226 -8.10 -11.52 -29.37
N GLU A 227 -7.12 -11.69 -30.26
CA GLU A 227 -6.32 -12.92 -30.33
C GLU A 227 -5.43 -13.06 -29.08
N GLU A 228 -4.79 -11.96 -28.67
CA GLU A 228 -4.01 -11.87 -27.44
C GLU A 228 -4.88 -12.16 -26.21
N LEU A 229 -6.04 -11.51 -26.08
CA LEU A 229 -6.97 -11.75 -24.96
C LEU A 229 -7.39 -13.22 -24.86
N ASN A 230 -7.81 -13.82 -25.97
CA ASN A 230 -8.22 -15.22 -26.00
C ASN A 230 -7.07 -16.18 -25.70
N SER A 231 -5.84 -15.82 -26.08
CA SER A 231 -4.65 -16.62 -25.75
C SER A 231 -4.33 -16.67 -24.26
N LEU A 232 -4.88 -15.75 -23.45
CA LEU A 232 -4.70 -15.73 -21.99
C LEU A 232 -5.58 -16.75 -21.26
N VAL A 233 -6.56 -17.38 -21.92
CA VAL A 233 -7.43 -18.36 -21.27
C VAL A 233 -6.59 -19.53 -20.73
N GLY A 234 -6.63 -19.70 -19.43
CA GLY A 234 -5.86 -20.70 -18.68
C GLY A 234 -4.51 -20.18 -18.15
N ASP A 235 -4.04 -19.01 -18.58
CA ASP A 235 -2.81 -18.37 -18.13
C ASP A 235 -3.06 -17.40 -16.96
N TYR A 236 -1.97 -16.94 -16.35
CA TYR A 236 -2.00 -15.97 -15.25
C TYR A 236 -1.72 -14.55 -15.75
N ALA A 237 -2.42 -13.59 -15.17
CA ALA A 237 -2.26 -12.17 -15.46
C ALA A 237 -2.50 -11.32 -14.22
N THR A 238 -1.94 -10.10 -14.24
CA THR A 238 -2.38 -9.03 -13.34
C THR A 238 -3.52 -8.28 -14.01
N ILE A 239 -4.64 -8.15 -13.32
CA ILE A 239 -5.85 -7.48 -13.79
C ILE A 239 -5.99 -6.15 -13.06
N TYR A 240 -6.14 -5.07 -13.81
CA TYR A 240 -6.47 -3.74 -13.29
C TYR A 240 -7.93 -3.46 -13.64
N TYR A 241 -8.71 -3.01 -12.66
CA TYR A 241 -10.15 -2.84 -12.83
C TYR A 241 -10.75 -1.83 -11.86
N THR A 242 -11.84 -1.18 -12.25
CA THR A 242 -12.67 -0.42 -11.31
C THR A 242 -13.79 -1.30 -10.77
N SER A 243 -14.19 -1.11 -9.51
CA SER A 243 -15.35 -1.79 -8.91
C SER A 243 -16.33 -0.77 -8.37
N THR A 244 -17.51 -0.67 -8.97
CA THR A 244 -18.56 0.25 -8.54
C THR A 244 -19.77 -0.51 -8.04
N LEU A 245 -20.30 -0.13 -6.88
CA LEU A 245 -21.56 -0.67 -6.38
C LEU A 245 -22.73 0.00 -7.10
N GLU A 246 -23.54 -0.80 -7.76
CA GLU A 246 -24.75 -0.33 -8.44
C GLU A 246 -26.00 -0.91 -7.78
N ASN A 247 -27.00 -0.05 -7.60
CA ASN A 247 -28.32 -0.50 -7.16
C ASN A 247 -29.05 -1.09 -8.37
N ASN A 248 -29.35 -2.38 -8.30
CA ASN A 248 -30.04 -3.10 -9.35
C ASN A 248 -31.48 -3.37 -8.91
N LEU A 249 -32.42 -2.70 -9.58
CA LEU A 249 -33.84 -2.74 -9.28
C LEU A 249 -34.41 -4.11 -9.68
N GLN A 250 -35.08 -4.77 -8.74
CA GLN A 250 -35.69 -6.08 -8.93
C GLN A 250 -37.20 -5.98 -9.09
N ASP A 251 -37.84 -5.10 -8.32
CA ASP A 251 -39.27 -4.83 -8.41
C ASP A 251 -39.59 -3.41 -7.94
N LEU A 252 -40.71 -2.88 -8.41
CA LEU A 252 -41.21 -1.55 -8.07
C LEU A 252 -42.71 -1.60 -7.80
N HIS A 253 -43.12 -1.31 -6.57
CA HIS A 253 -44.52 -1.38 -6.18
C HIS A 253 -45.15 0.00 -6.03
N VAL A 254 -46.38 0.15 -6.50
CA VAL A 254 -47.25 1.30 -6.24
C VAL A 254 -48.48 0.80 -5.49
N SER A 255 -48.76 1.36 -4.32
CA SER A 255 -49.89 0.96 -3.48
C SER A 255 -49.97 -0.54 -3.18
N GLY A 256 -48.82 -1.20 -3.04
CA GLY A 256 -48.71 -2.63 -2.74
C GLY A 256 -48.83 -3.57 -3.96
N THR A 257 -48.91 -3.04 -5.17
CA THR A 257 -48.95 -3.82 -6.41
C THR A 257 -47.67 -3.60 -7.21
N SER A 258 -47.05 -4.69 -7.68
CA SER A 258 -45.88 -4.63 -8.57
C SER A 258 -46.24 -3.99 -9.91
N LEU A 259 -45.37 -3.08 -10.38
CA LEU A 259 -45.41 -2.51 -11.72
C LEU A 259 -44.83 -3.47 -12.77
N PHE A 260 -43.91 -4.36 -12.38
CA PHE A 260 -43.30 -5.31 -13.31
C PHE A 260 -44.19 -6.53 -13.56
N GLY A 261 -45.15 -6.79 -12.65
CA GLY A 261 -46.18 -7.81 -12.83
C GLY A 261 -45.56 -9.19 -13.04
N THR A 262 -45.86 -9.83 -14.18
CA THR A 262 -45.32 -11.16 -14.52
C THR A 262 -43.84 -11.15 -14.88
N HIS A 263 -43.23 -9.98 -15.10
CA HIS A 263 -41.80 -9.84 -15.38
C HIS A 263 -40.96 -9.73 -14.10
N THR A 264 -41.62 -9.66 -12.93
CA THR A 264 -40.94 -9.64 -11.64
C THR A 264 -40.15 -10.94 -11.44
N PRO A 265 -38.86 -10.86 -11.08
CA PRO A 265 -38.09 -12.05 -10.68
C PRO A 265 -38.74 -12.75 -9.48
N ALA A 266 -38.36 -14.01 -9.25
CA ALA A 266 -38.72 -14.68 -8.00
C ALA A 266 -38.19 -13.87 -6.82
N TYR A 267 -39.06 -13.61 -5.83
CA TYR A 267 -38.69 -12.86 -4.64
C TYR A 267 -37.51 -13.51 -3.92
N ASP A 268 -36.55 -12.67 -3.50
CA ASP A 268 -35.42 -13.05 -2.67
C ASP A 268 -35.49 -12.27 -1.36
N GLU A 269 -35.28 -12.98 -0.25
CA GLU A 269 -35.32 -12.40 1.10
C GLU A 269 -34.19 -11.39 1.36
N ASN A 270 -33.13 -11.41 0.54
CA ASN A 270 -31.99 -10.50 0.67
C ASN A 270 -32.19 -9.17 -0.07
N TRP A 271 -33.34 -8.96 -0.73
CA TRP A 271 -33.63 -7.68 -1.36
C TRP A 271 -33.76 -6.58 -0.30
N LEU A 272 -33.03 -5.49 -0.55
CA LEU A 272 -33.19 -4.24 0.16
C LEU A 272 -34.45 -3.54 -0.33
N GLN A 273 -35.03 -2.71 0.52
CA GLN A 273 -36.23 -1.94 0.20
C GLN A 273 -36.01 -0.46 0.52
N ILE A 274 -36.41 0.41 -0.41
CA ILE A 274 -36.55 1.84 -0.17
C ILE A 274 -37.98 2.27 -0.50
N THR A 275 -38.55 3.11 0.35
CA THR A 275 -39.86 3.72 0.14
C THR A 275 -39.66 5.21 -0.09
N GLY A 276 -40.22 5.75 -1.17
CA GLY A 276 -40.04 7.15 -1.51
C GLY A 276 -40.82 7.59 -2.74
N VAL A 277 -40.63 8.83 -3.17
CA VAL A 277 -41.26 9.37 -4.37
C VAL A 277 -40.44 8.97 -5.60
N LEU A 278 -41.10 8.36 -6.59
CA LEU A 278 -40.49 8.05 -7.89
C LEU A 278 -40.27 9.34 -8.69
N GLN A 279 -39.05 9.53 -9.20
CA GLN A 279 -38.67 10.62 -10.09
C GLN A 279 -37.91 10.10 -11.31
N GLY A 280 -37.80 10.92 -12.35
CA GLY A 280 -37.06 10.59 -13.58
C GLY A 280 -37.84 9.74 -14.59
N ALA A 281 -39.09 9.38 -14.30
CA ALA A 281 -39.94 8.54 -15.15
C ALA A 281 -40.97 9.34 -15.98
N ALA A 282 -40.60 10.50 -16.53
CA ALA A 282 -41.56 11.39 -17.20
C ALA A 282 -42.01 10.89 -18.60
N THR A 283 -41.17 10.10 -19.26
CA THR A 283 -41.39 9.63 -20.64
C THR A 283 -40.96 8.18 -20.80
N ILE A 284 -41.67 7.45 -21.67
CA ILE A 284 -41.32 6.07 -22.05
C ILE A 284 -39.92 6.06 -22.68
N THR A 285 -39.09 5.08 -22.30
CA THR A 285 -37.74 4.92 -22.86
C THR A 285 -37.84 4.57 -24.34
N SER A 286 -37.21 5.37 -25.21
CA SER A 286 -37.39 5.31 -26.66
C SER A 286 -36.25 4.59 -27.41
N GLY A 287 -35.41 3.81 -26.72
CA GLY A 287 -34.27 3.11 -27.29
C GLY A 287 -33.77 1.95 -26.42
N ASP A 288 -32.66 1.35 -26.82
CA ASP A 288 -32.14 0.11 -26.21
C ASP A 288 -31.29 0.35 -24.94
N ILE A 289 -31.19 1.60 -24.48
CA ILE A 289 -30.45 1.96 -23.27
C ILE A 289 -31.45 2.35 -22.19
N PRO A 290 -31.38 1.73 -20.99
CA PRO A 290 -32.27 2.06 -19.90
C PRO A 290 -32.07 3.51 -19.43
N SER A 291 -33.16 4.15 -19.04
CA SER A 291 -33.15 5.48 -18.43
C SER A 291 -32.81 5.40 -16.94
N THR A 292 -32.42 6.52 -16.34
CA THR A 292 -32.23 6.60 -14.89
C THR A 292 -33.51 7.11 -14.22
N ILE A 293 -33.98 6.36 -13.23
CA ILE A 293 -35.01 6.79 -12.28
C ILE A 293 -34.42 6.95 -10.89
N SER A 294 -35.08 7.73 -10.05
CA SER A 294 -34.64 7.97 -8.67
C SER A 294 -35.79 7.74 -7.69
N ILE A 295 -35.51 7.14 -6.54
CA ILE A 295 -36.44 7.07 -5.41
C ILE A 295 -35.91 7.98 -4.31
N VAL A 296 -36.70 9.00 -3.96
CA VAL A 296 -36.36 9.96 -2.90
C VAL A 296 -37.23 9.66 -1.67
N SER A 297 -36.61 9.17 -0.60
CA SER A 297 -37.31 8.87 0.66
C SER A 297 -37.62 10.15 1.46
N GLU A 298 -38.45 10.00 2.49
CA GLU A 298 -38.90 11.12 3.33
C GLU A 298 -37.76 11.82 4.08
N ASP A 299 -36.70 11.09 4.41
CA ASP A 299 -35.48 11.62 5.04
C ASP A 299 -34.53 12.33 4.06
N GLY A 300 -34.87 12.37 2.77
CA GLY A 300 -34.06 12.96 1.70
C GLY A 300 -33.03 12.03 1.06
N THR A 301 -32.91 10.78 1.52
CA THR A 301 -32.04 9.79 0.86
C THR A 301 -32.51 9.55 -0.57
N THR A 302 -31.59 9.53 -1.53
CA THR A 302 -31.89 9.34 -2.95
C THR A 302 -31.14 8.14 -3.49
N LEU A 303 -31.86 7.15 -4.02
CA LEU A 303 -31.26 6.02 -4.74
C LEU A 303 -31.62 6.06 -6.21
N ASN A 304 -30.63 5.83 -7.06
CA ASN A 304 -30.76 5.81 -8.51
C ASN A 304 -30.77 4.38 -9.04
N PHE A 305 -31.61 4.13 -10.04
CA PHE A 305 -31.75 2.84 -10.70
C PHE A 305 -31.79 3.02 -12.21
N LYS A 306 -31.30 2.02 -12.96
CA LYS A 306 -31.47 1.93 -14.41
C LYS A 306 -32.72 1.13 -14.73
N LEU A 307 -33.63 1.69 -15.53
CA LEU A 307 -34.90 1.06 -15.89
C LEU A 307 -35.33 1.45 -17.31
N PHE A 308 -35.87 0.49 -18.06
CA PHE A 308 -36.65 0.77 -19.26
C PHE A 308 -38.04 1.22 -18.84
N ILE A 309 -38.30 2.52 -18.93
CA ILE A 309 -39.54 3.15 -18.48
C ILE A 309 -40.66 2.80 -19.46
N ASP A 310 -41.71 2.17 -18.95
CA ASP A 310 -42.96 1.89 -19.68
C ASP A 310 -44.10 2.83 -19.27
N GLU A 311 -45.29 2.64 -19.85
CA GLU A 311 -46.47 3.46 -19.57
C GLU A 311 -46.86 3.46 -18.08
N ASP A 312 -46.74 2.32 -17.41
CA ASP A 312 -47.17 2.17 -16.01
C ASP A 312 -46.18 2.84 -15.06
N THR A 313 -44.88 2.77 -15.39
CA THR A 313 -43.83 3.53 -14.71
C THR A 313 -44.04 5.04 -14.90
N VAL A 314 -44.43 5.50 -16.09
CA VAL A 314 -44.77 6.92 -16.32
C VAL A 314 -45.96 7.35 -15.47
N LYS A 315 -47.02 6.53 -15.38
CA LYS A 315 -48.18 6.79 -14.51
C LYS A 315 -47.82 6.78 -13.03
N ALA A 316 -46.73 6.12 -12.64
CA ALA A 316 -46.22 6.06 -11.28
C ALA A 316 -45.32 7.25 -10.93
N ASN A 317 -44.80 8.00 -11.92
CA ASN A 317 -43.91 9.13 -11.70
C ASN A 317 -44.55 10.18 -10.77
N GLY A 318 -43.81 10.62 -9.77
CA GLY A 318 -44.27 11.54 -8.73
C GLY A 318 -45.11 10.91 -7.62
N LYS A 319 -45.38 9.59 -7.66
CA LYS A 319 -46.08 8.87 -6.59
C LYS A 319 -45.11 8.21 -5.63
N THR A 320 -45.59 7.90 -4.43
CA THR A 320 -44.88 7.06 -3.48
C THR A 320 -44.85 5.62 -3.97
N VAL A 321 -43.66 5.03 -3.97
CA VAL A 321 -43.38 3.67 -4.42
C VAL A 321 -42.49 2.95 -3.42
N ASN A 322 -42.56 1.61 -3.43
CA ASN A 322 -41.61 0.74 -2.73
C ASN A 322 -40.73 0.08 -3.79
N ALA A 323 -39.44 0.41 -3.81
CA ALA A 323 -38.48 -0.24 -4.69
C ALA A 323 -37.77 -1.35 -3.93
N PHE A 324 -37.74 -2.54 -4.54
CA PHE A 324 -37.01 -3.70 -4.07
C PHE A 324 -35.78 -3.89 -4.95
N TYR A 325 -34.61 -3.97 -4.34
CA TYR A 325 -33.34 -3.96 -5.08
C TYR A 325 -32.27 -4.77 -4.38
N ASN A 326 -31.23 -5.12 -5.12
CA ASN A 326 -29.96 -5.59 -4.54
C ASN A 326 -28.83 -4.65 -4.97
N ILE A 327 -27.70 -4.78 -4.30
CA ILE A 327 -26.48 -4.04 -4.62
C ILE A 327 -25.52 -5.01 -5.27
N ASN A 328 -25.13 -4.73 -6.51
CA ASN A 328 -24.18 -5.54 -7.26
C ASN A 328 -22.87 -4.76 -7.43
N ALA A 329 -21.74 -5.45 -7.30
CA ALA A 329 -20.47 -4.91 -7.73
C ALA A 329 -20.33 -5.08 -9.25
N VAL A 330 -20.18 -3.97 -9.96
CA VAL A 330 -19.86 -3.94 -11.38
C VAL A 330 -18.35 -3.72 -11.52
N ASN A 331 -17.66 -4.74 -12.04
CA ASN A 331 -16.22 -4.69 -12.22
C ASN A 331 -15.90 -4.46 -13.69
N THR A 332 -15.08 -3.45 -13.98
CA THR A 332 -14.69 -3.09 -15.35
C THR A 332 -13.18 -3.10 -15.47
N ILE A 333 -12.64 -3.95 -16.35
CA ILE A 333 -11.20 -4.02 -16.61
C ILE A 333 -10.75 -2.75 -17.32
N THR A 334 -9.67 -2.18 -16.80
CA THR A 334 -8.97 -1.03 -17.35
C THR A 334 -7.62 -1.42 -17.95
N ASN A 335 -7.02 -2.53 -17.52
CA ASN A 335 -5.83 -3.10 -18.14
C ASN A 335 -5.62 -4.58 -17.78
N ILE A 336 -4.90 -5.33 -18.63
CA ILE A 336 -4.47 -6.70 -18.35
C ILE A 336 -2.98 -6.81 -18.68
N VAL A 337 -2.18 -7.28 -17.72
CA VAL A 337 -0.75 -7.52 -17.92
C VAL A 337 -0.48 -9.03 -17.80
N PRO A 338 -0.24 -9.74 -18.93
CA PRO A 338 0.12 -11.15 -18.92
C PRO A 338 1.44 -11.40 -18.20
N VAL A 339 1.58 -12.56 -17.55
CA VAL A 339 2.88 -13.02 -17.09
C VAL A 339 3.69 -13.49 -18.29
N ALA A 340 4.90 -12.94 -18.48
CA ALA A 340 5.80 -13.39 -19.53
C ALA A 340 6.08 -14.90 -19.38
N LYS A 341 5.92 -15.65 -20.47
CA LYS A 341 6.20 -17.09 -20.54
C LYS A 341 7.69 -17.39 -20.52
#